data_AF-A0A955NKP0-F1
#
_entry.id   AF-A0A955NKP0-F1
#
_cell.length_a   1.000
_cell.length_b   1.000
_cell.length_c   1.000
_cell.angle_alpha   90.00
_cell.angle_beta   90.00
_cell.angle_gamma   90.00
#
_symmetry.space_group_name_H-M   'P 1'
#
loop_
_entity.id
_entity.type
_entity.pdbx_description
1 polymer ?
#
loop_
_entity_poly.entity_id
_entity_poly.type
_entity_poly.pdbx_seq_one_letter_code
_entity_poly.pdbx_strand_id
1 'polypeptide(L)'
;MFMRLSLFLEFLWMATLVSLGGPTDSIGARDVPDFSRDIRPILSENCFQCHGPDKETRKAGLRLDTREGIFQDLGGYHPVVPGDLDASELYSRITSRDENERMPPKASNRSLSEAQIDLIRRWIENGA
;
A
#
# COMPACT_ATOMS: atom_id res chain seq x y z
N MET A 1 57.45 -55.50 -32.26
CA MET A 1 57.46 -55.04 -33.66
C MET A 1 56.25 -54.11 -33.85
N PHE A 2 56.52 -52.82 -33.98
CA PHE A 2 55.59 -51.70 -34.26
C PHE A 2 54.47 -51.37 -33.25
N MET A 3 54.88 -50.66 -32.19
CA MET A 3 54.04 -49.75 -31.43
C MET A 3 54.28 -48.33 -31.98
N ARG A 4 53.29 -47.76 -32.68
CA ARG A 4 53.26 -46.34 -33.08
C ARG A 4 51.81 -45.88 -33.15
N LEU A 5 51.31 -45.27 -32.07
CA LEU A 5 50.08 -44.51 -32.06
C LEU A 5 50.45 -43.05 -31.81
N SER A 6 50.29 -42.23 -32.84
CA SER A 6 50.59 -40.79 -32.81
C SER A 6 49.31 -40.01 -32.48
N LEU A 7 49.38 -39.28 -31.37
CA LEU A 7 48.96 -37.89 -31.15
C LEU A 7 48.02 -37.23 -32.18
N PHE A 8 46.85 -36.78 -31.72
CA PHE A 8 46.20 -35.49 -32.03
C PHE A 8 45.32 -35.13 -30.82
N LEU A 9 45.81 -34.31 -29.89
CA LEU A 9 45.59 -32.85 -29.76
C LEU A 9 44.12 -32.42 -29.55
N GLU A 10 43.90 -31.85 -28.36
CA GLU A 10 43.03 -30.70 -28.04
C GLU A 10 41.51 -30.82 -28.31
N PHE A 11 40.74 -31.21 -27.28
CA PHE A 11 39.34 -30.82 -27.16
C PHE A 11 39.12 -29.97 -25.91
N LEU A 12 39.36 -28.68 -26.13
CA LEU A 12 38.51 -27.55 -25.80
C LEU A 12 37.70 -27.62 -24.49
N TRP A 13 38.13 -26.74 -23.58
CA TRP A 13 37.40 -26.24 -22.41
C TRP A 13 35.91 -25.98 -22.70
N MET A 14 35.01 -26.74 -22.07
CA MET A 14 33.64 -26.29 -21.85
C MET A 14 33.55 -25.58 -20.50
N ALA A 15 33.70 -24.25 -20.53
CA ALA A 15 33.35 -23.36 -19.45
C ALA A 15 31.83 -23.46 -19.19
N THR A 16 31.46 -23.92 -18.00
CA THR A 16 30.08 -23.85 -17.51
C THR A 16 29.78 -22.39 -17.14
N LEU A 17 28.98 -21.73 -17.98
CA LEU A 17 28.37 -20.44 -17.69
C LEU A 17 27.45 -20.58 -16.47
N VAL A 18 27.93 -20.21 -15.28
CA VAL A 18 27.07 -19.89 -14.14
C VAL A 18 26.38 -18.57 -14.46
N SER A 19 25.12 -18.65 -14.88
CA SER A 19 24.25 -17.48 -14.98
C SER A 19 23.95 -16.98 -13.58
N LEU A 20 24.61 -15.89 -13.17
CA LEU A 20 24.21 -15.07 -12.02
C LEU A 20 22.90 -14.35 -12.37
N GLY A 21 21.77 -15.04 -12.19
CA GLY A 21 20.47 -14.39 -12.10
C GLY A 21 20.39 -13.61 -10.80
N GLY A 22 20.88 -12.36 -10.81
CA GLY A 22 20.61 -11.42 -9.71
C GLY A 22 19.09 -11.17 -9.61
N PRO A 23 18.53 -11.01 -8.40
CA PRO A 23 17.12 -10.68 -8.25
C PRO A 23 16.87 -9.34 -8.95
N THR A 24 16.05 -9.38 -9.99
CA THR A 24 15.46 -8.18 -10.58
C THR A 24 14.49 -7.60 -9.58
N ASP A 25 14.95 -6.66 -8.75
CA ASP A 25 14.06 -5.73 -8.07
C ASP A 25 13.37 -4.92 -9.17
N SER A 26 12.17 -5.34 -9.52
CA SER A 26 11.30 -4.65 -10.45
C SER A 26 10.75 -3.41 -9.74
N ILE A 27 11.54 -2.34 -9.77
CA ILE A 27 11.05 -0.98 -9.50
C ILE A 27 10.30 -0.52 -10.75
N GLY A 28 9.16 -1.15 -11.01
CA GLY A 28 8.21 -0.82 -12.07
C GLY A 28 6.84 -0.60 -11.44
N ALA A 29 6.21 0.52 -11.80
CA ALA A 29 4.94 1.00 -11.29
C ALA A 29 3.92 -0.11 -11.01
N ARG A 30 3.58 -0.29 -9.72
CA ARG A 30 2.27 -0.86 -9.38
C ARG A 30 1.31 0.32 -9.45
N ASP A 31 0.53 0.41 -10.52
CA ASP A 31 -0.37 1.56 -10.74
C ASP A 31 -1.41 1.72 -9.62
N VAL A 32 -1.79 0.60 -8.99
CA VAL A 32 -2.79 0.56 -7.92
C VAL A 32 -2.12 0.40 -6.54
N PRO A 33 -2.36 1.32 -5.59
CA PRO A 33 -1.89 1.17 -4.22
C PRO A 33 -2.47 -0.08 -3.54
N ASP A 34 -1.65 -0.79 -2.77
CA ASP A 34 -2.07 -1.95 -1.99
C ASP A 34 -2.49 -1.52 -0.58
N PHE A 35 -3.62 -2.04 -0.10
CA PHE A 35 -4.14 -1.65 1.21
C PHE A 35 -3.15 -1.96 2.34
N SER A 36 -2.58 -3.16 2.38
CA SER A 36 -1.75 -3.59 3.51
C SER A 36 -0.39 -2.91 3.53
N ARG A 37 0.21 -2.71 2.36
CA ARG A 37 1.53 -2.12 2.18
C ARG A 37 1.51 -0.60 2.20
N ASP A 38 0.55 0.03 1.51
CA ASP A 38 0.58 1.47 1.23
C ASP A 38 -0.44 2.24 2.09
N ILE A 39 -1.66 1.73 2.26
CA ILE A 39 -2.76 2.48 2.91
C ILE A 39 -2.79 2.28 4.43
N ARG A 40 -2.67 1.05 4.90
CA ARG A 40 -2.74 0.69 6.32
C ARG A 40 -1.70 1.44 7.16
N PRO A 41 -0.43 1.63 6.73
CA PRO A 41 0.51 2.44 7.49
C PRO A 41 0.04 3.89 7.66
N ILE A 42 -0.55 4.49 6.61
CA ILE A 42 -1.09 5.87 6.67
C ILE A 42 -2.23 5.95 7.68
N LEU A 43 -3.18 5.00 7.63
CA LEU A 43 -4.31 4.97 8.56
C LEU A 43 -3.86 4.67 10.00
N SER A 44 -2.84 3.82 10.18
CA SER A 44 -2.28 3.50 11.48
C SER A 44 -1.61 4.70 12.14
N GLU A 45 -0.86 5.47 11.37
CA GLU A 45 -0.19 6.66 11.85
C GLU A 45 -1.19 7.78 12.16
N ASN A 46 -2.17 8.00 11.28
CA ASN A 46 -2.99 9.21 11.27
C ASN A 46 -4.38 9.04 11.91
N CYS A 47 -4.94 7.83 11.94
CA CYS A 47 -6.37 7.63 12.21
C CYS A 47 -6.64 6.71 13.41
N PHE A 48 -5.84 5.65 13.61
CA PHE A 48 -6.19 4.58 14.56
C PHE A 48 -6.19 5.02 16.03
N GLN A 49 -5.53 6.11 16.39
CA GLN A 49 -5.63 6.63 17.76
C GLN A 49 -7.08 7.00 18.15
N CYS A 50 -7.88 7.49 17.20
CA CYS A 50 -9.27 7.89 17.47
C CYS A 50 -10.30 7.02 16.76
N HIS A 51 -9.90 6.19 15.79
CA HIS A 51 -10.80 5.36 14.98
C HIS A 51 -10.26 3.93 14.81
N GLY A 52 -9.48 3.46 15.77
CA GLY A 52 -8.85 2.14 15.77
C GLY A 52 -9.41 1.20 16.85
N PRO A 53 -8.62 0.21 17.30
CA PRO A 53 -9.12 -0.89 18.13
C PRO A 53 -9.41 -0.50 19.59
N ASP A 54 -8.80 0.58 20.09
CA ASP A 54 -8.96 1.01 21.47
C ASP A 54 -10.34 1.65 21.69
N LYS A 55 -11.18 1.02 22.52
CA LYS A 55 -12.55 1.48 22.77
C LYS A 55 -12.61 2.78 23.56
N GLU A 56 -11.62 3.05 24.43
CA GLU A 56 -11.64 4.20 25.34
C GLU A 56 -11.38 5.51 24.61
N THR A 57 -10.59 5.45 23.54
CA THR A 57 -10.23 6.62 22.71
C THR A 57 -11.04 6.70 21.41
N ARG A 58 -11.78 5.64 21.06
CA ARG A 58 -12.52 5.54 19.79
C ARG A 58 -13.71 6.49 19.74
N LYS A 59 -13.70 7.33 18.71
CA LYS A 59 -14.74 8.29 18.37
C LYS A 59 -15.71 7.71 17.35
N ALA A 60 -16.99 8.10 17.48
CA ALA A 60 -18.08 7.74 16.58
C ALA A 60 -18.28 6.22 16.37
N GLY A 61 -17.71 5.37 17.24
CA GLY A 61 -17.73 3.92 17.07
C GLY A 61 -16.97 3.38 15.85
N LEU A 62 -16.32 4.26 15.06
CA LEU A 62 -15.70 3.96 13.77
C LEU A 62 -14.41 3.12 13.92
N ARG A 63 -14.27 2.09 13.08
CA ARG A 63 -13.17 1.11 13.09
C ARG A 63 -12.47 1.03 11.73
N LEU A 64 -11.60 2.00 11.46
CA LEU A 64 -10.80 2.06 10.23
C LEU A 64 -9.70 0.99 10.17
N ASP A 65 -9.43 0.31 11.29
CA ASP A 65 -8.48 -0.78 11.39
C ASP A 65 -9.05 -2.15 10.97
N THR A 66 -10.33 -2.22 10.62
CA THR A 66 -11.03 -3.45 10.24
C THR A 66 -11.63 -3.33 8.85
N ARG A 67 -11.76 -4.46 8.14
CA ARG A 67 -12.41 -4.49 6.82
C ARG A 67 -13.88 -4.10 6.91
N GLU A 68 -14.57 -4.55 7.93
CA GLU A 68 -15.98 -4.27 8.12
C GLU A 68 -16.18 -2.78 8.42
N GLY A 69 -15.36 -2.22 9.32
CA GLY A 69 -15.50 -0.84 9.76
C GLY A 69 -15.05 0.22 8.75
N ILE A 70 -14.21 -0.10 7.76
CA ILE A 70 -13.85 0.85 6.69
C ILE A 70 -14.97 0.98 5.63
N PHE A 71 -15.83 -0.03 5.49
CA PHE A 71 -16.94 -0.05 4.53
C PHE A 71 -18.33 0.04 5.19
N GLN A 72 -18.40 0.13 6.52
CA GLN A 72 -19.67 0.14 7.24
C GLN A 72 -20.56 1.32 6.86
N ASP A 73 -21.88 1.10 6.94
CA ASP A 73 -22.87 2.18 6.87
C ASP A 73 -22.89 2.94 8.22
N LEU A 74 -22.75 4.26 8.14
CA LEU A 74 -22.77 5.21 9.28
C LEU A 74 -24.12 5.96 9.40
N GLY A 75 -25.18 5.45 8.77
CA GLY A 75 -26.51 6.06 8.77
C GLY A 75 -26.82 6.81 7.48
N GLY A 76 -26.44 6.23 6.33
CA GLY A 76 -26.64 6.79 4.99
C GLY A 76 -25.36 7.22 4.28
N TYR A 77 -24.19 7.02 4.89
CA TYR A 77 -22.88 7.32 4.32
C TYR A 77 -21.83 6.33 4.82
N HIS A 78 -20.69 6.23 4.11
CA HIS A 78 -19.65 5.25 4.39
C HIS A 78 -18.28 5.93 4.53
N PRO A 79 -17.36 5.38 5.35
CA PRO A 79 -15.99 5.89 5.38
C PRO A 79 -15.34 5.78 4.00
N VAL A 80 -15.50 4.63 3.35
CA VAL A 80 -15.03 4.39 1.99
C VAL A 80 -16.15 3.73 1.18
N VAL A 81 -16.42 4.28 0.00
CA VAL A 81 -17.22 3.66 -1.05
C VAL A 81 -16.26 3.23 -2.17
N PRO A 82 -16.08 1.92 -2.41
CA PRO A 82 -15.21 1.41 -3.47
C PRO A 82 -15.52 2.04 -4.83
N GLY A 83 -14.51 2.69 -5.43
CA GLY A 83 -14.62 3.32 -6.75
C GLY A 83 -15.31 4.69 -6.77
N ASP A 84 -15.79 5.19 -5.63
CA ASP A 84 -16.50 6.46 -5.54
C ASP A 84 -15.86 7.37 -4.49
N LEU A 85 -15.06 8.30 -4.99
CA LEU A 85 -14.31 9.24 -4.18
C LEU A 85 -15.22 10.27 -3.50
N ASP A 86 -16.27 10.73 -4.20
CA ASP A 86 -17.18 11.78 -3.73
C ASP A 86 -18.15 11.25 -2.66
N ALA A 87 -18.52 9.96 -2.75
CA ALA A 87 -19.31 9.28 -1.73
C ALA A 87 -18.49 8.78 -0.53
N SER A 88 -17.15 8.89 -0.58
CA SER A 88 -16.25 8.41 0.49
C SER A 88 -15.97 9.50 1.52
N GLU A 89 -16.56 9.34 2.71
CA GLU A 89 -16.39 10.30 3.81
C GLU A 89 -14.92 10.48 4.22
N LEU A 90 -14.12 9.41 4.17
CA LEU A 90 -12.69 9.47 4.48
C LEU A 90 -11.97 10.47 3.59
N TYR A 91 -12.27 10.50 2.28
CA TYR A 91 -11.62 11.43 1.35
C TYR A 91 -12.08 12.88 1.56
N SER A 92 -13.38 13.08 1.77
CA SER A 92 -13.95 14.38 2.14
C SER A 92 -13.28 14.96 3.39
N ARG A 93 -13.08 14.14 4.43
CA ARG A 93 -12.48 14.55 5.70
C ARG A 93 -11.00 14.91 5.59
N ILE A 94 -10.21 14.16 4.83
CA ILE A 94 -8.77 14.44 4.70
C ILE A 94 -8.46 15.62 3.77
N THR A 95 -9.44 16.03 2.94
CA THR A 95 -9.32 17.18 2.01
C THR A 95 -10.13 18.41 2.43
N SER A 96 -10.95 18.31 3.49
CA SER A 96 -11.82 19.40 3.93
C SER A 96 -11.02 20.64 4.33
N ARG A 97 -11.54 21.81 3.94
CA ARG A 97 -11.01 23.12 4.34
C ARG A 97 -11.59 23.62 5.66
N ASP A 98 -12.67 23.01 6.14
CA ASP A 98 -13.23 23.32 7.46
C ASP A 98 -12.41 22.62 8.55
N GLU A 99 -11.83 23.39 9.46
CA GLU A 99 -11.02 22.85 10.56
C GLU A 99 -11.83 21.97 11.53
N ASN A 100 -13.16 22.13 11.58
CA ASN A 100 -14.04 21.31 12.43
C ASN A 100 -14.37 19.95 11.80
N GLU A 101 -14.32 19.87 10.48
CA GLU A 101 -14.59 18.63 9.75
C GLU A 101 -13.32 17.85 9.42
N ARG A 102 -12.21 18.56 9.21
CA ARG A 102 -10.96 17.99 8.75
C ARG A 102 -10.41 16.93 9.71
N MET A 103 -10.00 15.81 9.13
CA MET A 103 -9.31 14.73 9.83
C MET A 103 -7.90 14.52 9.25
N PRO A 104 -6.88 14.25 10.09
CA PRO A 104 -6.92 14.32 11.55
C PRO A 104 -7.14 15.76 12.06
N PRO A 105 -7.77 15.95 13.24
CA PRO A 105 -7.96 17.28 13.82
C PRO A 105 -6.61 17.93 14.11
N LYS A 106 -6.50 19.24 13.95
CA LYS A 106 -5.25 19.97 14.23
C LYS A 106 -4.67 19.68 15.62
N ALA A 107 -5.54 19.52 16.62
CA ALA A 107 -5.15 19.19 18.00
C ALA A 107 -4.48 17.80 18.15
N SER A 108 -4.60 16.89 17.18
CA SER A 108 -3.92 15.59 17.23
C SER A 108 -2.46 15.67 16.81
N ASN A 109 -1.96 16.83 16.36
CA ASN A 109 -0.61 17.05 15.82
C ASN A 109 -0.21 16.04 14.73
N ARG A 110 -1.19 15.63 13.92
CA ARG A 110 -1.01 14.72 12.79
C ARG A 110 -1.60 15.34 11.54
N SER A 111 -1.00 15.04 10.41
CA SER A 111 -1.40 15.55 9.11
C SER A 111 -0.93 14.59 8.04
N LEU A 112 -1.75 14.40 7.02
CA LEU A 112 -1.33 13.68 5.83
C LEU A 112 -0.51 14.61 4.94
N SER A 113 0.53 14.07 4.32
CA SER A 113 1.19 14.70 3.19
C SER A 113 0.33 14.57 1.92
N GLU A 114 0.58 15.42 0.93
CA GLU A 114 -0.10 15.34 -0.37
C GLU A 114 0.07 13.96 -1.03
N ALA A 115 1.24 13.34 -0.89
CA ALA A 115 1.51 12.00 -1.40
C ALA A 115 0.68 10.91 -0.70
N GLN A 116 0.44 11.04 0.61
CA GLN A 116 -0.42 10.12 1.36
C GLN A 116 -1.88 10.28 0.96
N ILE A 117 -2.35 11.52 0.76
CA ILE A 117 -3.70 11.80 0.25
C ILE A 117 -3.87 11.20 -1.15
N ASP A 118 -2.87 11.34 -2.04
CA ASP A 118 -2.90 10.76 -3.38
C ASP A 118 -2.96 9.22 -3.37
N LEU A 119 -2.21 8.57 -2.47
CA LEU A 119 -2.29 7.11 -2.31
C LEU A 119 -3.70 6.67 -1.92
N ILE A 120 -4.32 7.35 -0.96
CA ILE A 120 -5.70 7.06 -0.56
C ILE A 120 -6.67 7.31 -1.71
N ARG A 121 -6.53 8.43 -2.42
CA ARG A 121 -7.36 8.78 -3.59
C ARG A 121 -7.33 7.66 -4.62
N ARG A 122 -6.13 7.28 -5.07
CA ARG A 122 -5.96 6.23 -6.09
C ARG A 122 -6.45 4.88 -5.60
N TRP A 123 -6.26 4.55 -4.33
CA TRP A 123 -6.78 3.31 -3.76
C TRP A 123 -8.31 3.25 -3.81
N ILE A 124 -9.01 4.33 -3.41
CA ILE A 124 -10.47 4.41 -3.47
C ILE A 124 -10.96 4.32 -4.92
N GLU A 125 -10.40 5.11 -5.83
CA GLU A 125 -10.75 5.14 -7.25
C GLU A 125 -10.60 3.75 -7.93
N ASN A 126 -9.67 2.93 -7.46
CA ASN A 126 -9.42 1.58 -7.98
C ASN A 126 -10.21 0.47 -7.24
N GLY A 127 -11.22 0.84 -6.46
CA GLY A 127 -12.16 -0.12 -5.88
C GLY A 127 -11.80 -0.63 -4.48
N ALA A 128 -10.85 0.02 -3.79
CA ALA A 128 -10.55 -0.18 -2.37
C ALA A 128 -10.27 -1.64 -1.93
#